data_AF-A7SW25-F1
#
_entry.id   AF-A7SW25-F1
#
_cell.length_a   1.000
_cell.length_b   1.000
_cell.length_c   1.000
_cell.angle_alpha   90.00
_cell.angle_beta   90.00
_cell.angle_gamma   90.00
#
_symmetry.space_group_name_H-M   'P 1'
#
loop_
_entity.id
_entity.type
_entity.pdbx_description
1 polymer ?
#
loop_
_entity_poly.entity_id
_entity_poly.type
_entity_poly.pdbx_seq_one_letter_code
_entity_poly.pdbx_strand_id
1 'polypeptide(L)'
;CKCNKFGSIHQQCNESGTCKCKNNTTGEKCEWCEWGFFGLPKKECQPCACNKTGSYNSSTCDRETGQCKCKPGVAGQNCDRCS
;
A
#
# COMPACT_ATOMS: atom_id res chain seq x y z
N CYS A 1 -13.85 17.29 -7.26
CA CYS A 1 -12.55 16.82 -6.77
C CYS A 1 -12.78 15.52 -5.99
N LYS A 2 -12.43 14.34 -6.55
CA LYS A 2 -12.75 13.02 -5.96
C LYS A 2 -11.54 12.44 -5.21
N CYS A 3 -10.94 13.19 -4.28
CA CYS A 3 -9.76 12.73 -3.56
C CYS A 3 -10.08 11.57 -2.62
N ASN A 4 -9.15 10.63 -2.46
CA ASN A 4 -9.31 9.56 -1.50
C ASN A 4 -9.20 10.10 -0.07
N LYS A 5 -10.20 9.89 0.79
CA LYS A 5 -10.19 10.37 2.20
C LYS A 5 -9.05 9.81 3.05
N PHE A 6 -8.59 8.60 2.73
CA PHE A 6 -7.50 7.94 3.44
C PHE A 6 -6.14 8.33 2.85
N GLY A 7 -6.08 8.55 1.54
CA GLY A 7 -4.84 8.87 0.82
C GLY A 7 -4.49 10.36 0.76
N SER A 8 -5.49 11.26 0.73
CA SER A 8 -5.27 12.70 0.61
C SER A 8 -5.20 13.40 1.97
N ILE A 9 -4.45 14.51 2.03
CA ILE A 9 -4.42 15.38 3.21
C ILE A 9 -5.77 16.10 3.36
N HIS A 10 -6.32 16.57 2.24
CA HIS A 10 -7.62 17.23 2.16
C HIS A 10 -8.41 16.72 0.95
N GLN A 11 -9.72 16.87 1.01
CA GLN A 11 -10.63 16.54 -0.10
C GLN A 11 -10.71 17.63 -1.19
N GLN A 12 -9.76 18.56 -1.18
CA GLN A 12 -9.65 19.68 -2.11
C GLN A 12 -8.55 19.40 -3.14
N CYS A 13 -8.75 19.90 -4.36
CA CYS A 13 -7.82 19.73 -5.48
C CYS A 13 -7.25 21.09 -5.86
N ASN A 14 -6.07 21.09 -6.48
CA ASN A 14 -5.57 22.27 -7.18
C ASN A 14 -6.39 22.57 -8.45
N GLU A 15 -6.04 23.65 -9.17
CA GLU A 15 -6.69 24.06 -10.42
C GLU A 15 -6.63 22.97 -11.52
N SER A 16 -5.61 22.12 -11.49
CA SER A 16 -5.47 20.96 -12.40
C SER A 16 -6.33 19.75 -11.97
N GLY A 17 -7.03 19.84 -10.84
CA GLY A 17 -7.83 18.75 -10.31
C GLY A 17 -7.01 17.68 -9.56
N THR A 18 -5.72 17.89 -9.29
CA THR A 18 -4.86 16.97 -8.54
C THR A 18 -5.01 17.17 -7.03
N CYS A 19 -5.09 16.07 -6.30
CA CYS A 19 -5.19 16.03 -4.85
C CYS A 19 -3.81 16.11 -4.19
N LYS A 20 -3.74 16.73 -3.01
CA LYS A 20 -2.51 16.69 -2.20
C LYS A 20 -2.47 15.40 -1.39
N CYS A 21 -1.54 14.51 -1.73
CA CYS A 21 -1.41 13.19 -1.13
C CYS A 21 -0.64 13.21 0.19
N LYS A 22 -1.01 12.32 1.11
CA LYS A 22 -0.26 12.06 2.35
C LYS A 22 1.06 11.35 1.99
N ASN A 23 2.03 11.44 2.89
CA ASN A 23 3.22 10.58 2.81
C ASN A 23 2.76 9.12 2.78
N ASN A 24 3.31 8.34 1.85
CA ASN A 24 2.98 6.93 1.58
C ASN A 24 1.78 6.68 0.64
N THR A 25 1.29 7.71 -0.06
CA THR A 25 0.19 7.60 -1.03
C THR A 25 0.52 8.33 -2.31
N THR A 26 0.00 7.87 -3.44
CA THR A 26 0.33 8.34 -4.79
C THR A 26 -0.88 8.25 -5.73
N GLY A 27 -0.76 8.87 -6.91
CA GLY A 27 -1.85 9.02 -7.89
C GLY A 27 -2.50 10.40 -7.85
N GLU A 28 -3.27 10.74 -8.89
CA GLU A 28 -3.87 12.08 -9.03
C GLU A 28 -4.92 12.37 -7.95
N LYS A 29 -5.60 11.32 -7.47
CA LYS A 29 -6.59 11.39 -6.40
C LYS A 29 -6.11 10.72 -5.12
N CYS A 30 -4.82 10.41 -5.02
CA CYS A 30 -4.22 9.66 -3.91
C CYS A 30 -4.91 8.30 -3.71
N GLU A 31 -5.26 7.65 -4.82
CA GLU A 31 -6.00 6.40 -4.84
C GLU A 31 -5.12 5.17 -4.63
N TRP A 32 -3.79 5.34 -4.67
CA TRP A 32 -2.86 4.24 -4.47
C TRP A 32 -1.90 4.49 -3.30
N CYS A 33 -1.43 3.40 -2.69
CA CYS A 33 -0.33 3.48 -1.74
C CYS A 33 1.02 3.53 -2.46
N GLU A 34 1.99 4.22 -1.86
CA GLU A 34 3.38 4.23 -2.34
C GLU A 34 3.99 2.83 -2.29
N TRP A 35 5.10 2.61 -3.00
CA TRP A 35 5.83 1.35 -2.93
C TRP A 35 6.17 0.96 -1.50
N GLY A 36 5.87 -0.29 -1.14
CA GLY A 36 6.06 -0.79 0.22
C GLY A 36 4.91 -0.50 1.18
N PHE A 37 3.76 -0.02 0.67
CA PHE A 37 2.54 0.17 1.45
C PHE A 37 1.31 -0.42 0.75
N PHE A 38 0.28 -0.73 1.54
CA PHE A 38 -0.99 -1.29 1.05
C PHE A 38 -2.20 -0.79 1.86
N GLY A 39 -3.40 -0.88 1.28
CA GLY A 39 -4.66 -0.71 2.02
C GLY A 39 -5.69 0.24 1.41
N LEU A 40 -5.28 1.13 0.51
CA LEU A 40 -6.22 2.00 -0.19
C LEU A 40 -7.08 1.22 -1.20
N PRO A 41 -8.31 1.69 -1.50
CA PRO A 41 -8.99 2.86 -0.94
C PRO A 41 -9.75 2.58 0.36
N LYS A 42 -9.61 1.37 0.94
CA LYS A 42 -10.45 0.90 2.05
C LYS A 42 -9.97 1.40 3.42
N LYS A 43 -8.66 1.59 3.58
CA LYS A 43 -8.00 2.03 4.81
C LYS A 43 -6.77 2.89 4.47
N GLU A 44 -6.20 3.53 5.49
CA GLU A 44 -4.91 4.22 5.33
C GLU A 44 -3.81 3.25 4.93
N CYS A 45 -2.80 3.76 4.22
CA CYS A 45 -1.67 2.98 3.78
C CYS A 45 -0.86 2.47 4.97
N GLN A 46 -0.73 1.15 5.07
CA GLN A 46 0.07 0.47 6.07
C GLN A 46 1.33 -0.09 5.42
N PRO A 47 2.49 -0.06 6.10
CA PRO A 47 3.71 -0.60 5.55
C PRO A 47 3.59 -2.11 5.35
N CYS A 48 4.20 -2.61 4.28
CA CYS A 48 4.37 -4.03 4.06
C CYS A 48 5.24 -4.62 5.18
N ALA A 49 4.79 -5.71 5.80
CA ALA A 49 5.49 -6.38 6.89
C ALA A 49 6.03 -7.74 6.45
N CYS A 50 6.58 -7.81 5.24
CA CYS A 50 7.06 -9.05 4.65
C CYS A 50 8.27 -9.62 5.40
N ASN A 51 8.21 -10.90 5.75
CA ASN A 51 9.28 -11.60 6.43
C ASN A 51 10.52 -11.68 5.51
N LYS A 52 11.66 -11.16 5.98
CA LYS A 52 12.92 -11.12 5.21
C LYS A 52 13.41 -12.50 4.76
N THR A 53 13.18 -13.53 5.57
CA THR A 53 13.63 -14.89 5.28
C THR A 53 12.61 -15.62 4.40
N GLY A 54 11.32 -15.46 4.73
CA GLY A 54 10.21 -16.20 4.11
C GLY A 54 9.69 -15.61 2.80
N SER A 55 10.05 -14.37 2.46
CA SER A 55 9.61 -13.72 1.22
C SER A 55 10.77 -13.48 0.24
N TYR A 56 10.44 -13.28 -1.03
CA TYR A 56 11.40 -12.85 -2.05
C TYR A 56 11.75 -11.36 -1.94
N ASN A 57 10.85 -10.54 -1.38
CA ASN A 57 11.07 -9.12 -1.16
C ASN A 57 10.46 -8.71 0.18
N SER A 58 11.28 -8.19 1.09
CA SER A 58 10.84 -7.75 2.41
C SER A 58 10.22 -6.34 2.42
N SER A 59 10.45 -5.57 1.37
CA SER A 59 10.14 -4.14 1.31
C SER A 59 8.90 -3.84 0.48
N THR A 60 8.43 -4.78 -0.35
CA THR A 60 7.24 -4.60 -1.19
C THR A 60 6.28 -5.77 -1.05
N CYS A 61 4.99 -5.44 -1.14
CA CYS A 61 3.87 -6.37 -1.13
C CYS A 61 2.83 -5.88 -2.14
N ASP A 62 1.83 -6.72 -2.38
CA ASP A 62 0.69 -6.35 -3.20
C ASP A 62 -0.05 -5.13 -2.59
N ARG A 63 -0.28 -4.09 -3.40
CA ARG A 63 -0.78 -2.78 -2.92
C ARG A 63 -2.23 -2.81 -2.46
N GLU A 64 -3.00 -3.80 -2.91
CA GLU A 64 -4.42 -3.95 -2.57
C GLU A 64 -4.61 -4.90 -1.38
N THR A 65 -3.95 -6.06 -1.43
CA THR A 65 -4.12 -7.15 -0.46
C THR A 65 -3.09 -7.14 0.67
N GLY A 66 -1.94 -6.51 0.46
CA GLY A 66 -0.79 -6.58 1.35
C GLY A 66 -0.04 -7.91 1.28
N GLN A 67 -0.37 -8.80 0.33
CA GLN A 67 0.26 -10.11 0.22
C GLN A 67 1.71 -9.98 -0.24
N CYS A 68 2.61 -10.52 0.57
CA CYS A 68 4.02 -10.65 0.24
C CYS A 68 4.26 -11.83 -0.70
N LYS A 69 5.30 -11.74 -1.53
CA LYS A 69 5.69 -12.85 -2.42
C LYS A 69 6.47 -13.89 -1.61
N CYS A 70 5.80 -14.94 -1.15
CA CYS A 70 6.40 -15.97 -0.31
C CYS A 70 7.28 -16.95 -1.09
N LYS A 71 8.35 -17.42 -0.45
CA LYS A 71 9.18 -18.52 -0.94
C LYS A 71 8.45 -19.86 -0.80
N PRO A 72 8.87 -20.90 -1.54
CA PRO A 72 8.32 -22.24 -1.38
C PRO A 72 8.38 -22.73 0.07
N GLY A 73 7.30 -23.37 0.54
CA GLY A 73 7.19 -23.85 1.93
C GLY A 73 6.80 -22.80 2.96
N VAL A 74 6.56 -21.55 2.55
CA VAL A 74 6.17 -20.44 3.43
C VAL A 74 4.83 -19.86 2.99
N ALA A 75 3.97 -19.53 3.95
CA ALA A 75 2.62 -19.01 3.78
C ALA A 75 2.33 -17.85 4.74
N GLY A 76 1.14 -17.26 4.60
CA GLY A 76 0.68 -16.09 5.33
C GLY A 76 0.85 -14.79 4.54
N GLN A 77 0.10 -13.75 4.92
CA GLN A 77 0.17 -12.43 4.28
C GLN A 77 1.60 -11.88 4.29
N ASN A 78 2.31 -12.11 5.40
CA ASN A 78 3.66 -11.63 5.64
C ASN A 78 4.74 -12.70 5.38
N CYS A 79 4.38 -13.88 4.88
CA CYS A 79 5.30 -15.01 4.71
C CYS A 79 6.03 -15.40 6.01
N ASP A 80 5.29 -15.42 7.12
CA ASP A 80 5.78 -15.65 8.48
C ASP A 80 5.44 -17.05 9.01
N ARG A 81 4.74 -17.87 8.23
CA ARG A 81 4.29 -19.22 8.63
C ARG A 81 4.76 -20.27 7.64
N CYS A 82 4.88 -21.51 8.07
CA CYS A 82 5.12 -22.63 7.17
C CYS A 82 3.82 -23.08 6.49
N SER A 83 3.93 -23.61 5.27
CA SER A 83 2.82 -24.19 4.49
C SER A 83 2.78 -25.71 4.57
#